data_AF-A0A3G3JYU3-F1
#
_entry.id   AF-A0A3G3JYU3-F1
#
_cell.length_a   1.000
_cell.length_b   1.000
_cell.length_c   1.000
_cell.angle_alpha   90.00
_cell.angle_beta   90.00
_cell.angle_gamma   90.00
#
_symmetry.space_group_name_H-M   'P 1'
#
loop_
_entity.id
_entity.type
_entity.pdbx_description
1 polymer ?
#
loop_
_entity_poly.entity_id
_entity_poly.type
_entity_poly.pdbx_seq_one_letter_code
_entity_poly.pdbx_strand_id
1 'polypeptide(L)'
;MYHTGYKRETDEVKALNLAPQPNVPLKIAYTDPEAPALISDKLSFYTRWLPADRRIVVVCLGTDRSTGDSLGPITGSVLSKYRSPAFDVFGTLEQPVHAMNLDETLDLIHRRFRHPFIVGVDACLGKAASVGNIHVGEGPIRPGAGVNKELSPVGEIHVSGVVNIGGFMEYFVLQNTRLHLVMGMAELIAQGLYASFHR
;
A
#
# COMPACT_ATOMS: atom_id res chain seq x y z
N MET A 1 -4.51 49.08 -22.51
CA MET A 1 -4.49 47.81 -23.28
C MET A 1 -3.44 46.91 -22.63
N TYR A 2 -3.87 46.09 -21.66
CA TYR A 2 -4.05 44.63 -21.77
C TYR A 2 -2.75 43.88 -22.06
N HIS A 3 -2.19 43.20 -21.05
CA HIS A 3 -1.73 41.79 -21.08
C HIS A 3 -1.10 41.38 -19.72
N THR A 4 -1.94 41.09 -18.72
CA THR A 4 -1.55 40.41 -17.48
C THR A 4 -2.67 39.47 -17.01
N GLY A 5 -3.08 38.53 -17.87
CA GLY A 5 -4.18 37.60 -17.56
C GLY A 5 -3.88 36.11 -17.76
N TYR A 6 -2.95 35.74 -18.63
CA TYR A 6 -2.96 34.38 -19.20
C TYR A 6 -2.08 33.33 -18.50
N LYS A 7 -1.42 33.67 -17.38
CA LYS A 7 -0.49 32.75 -16.69
C LYS A 7 -0.96 32.20 -15.34
N ARG A 8 -2.00 32.79 -14.73
CA ARG A 8 -2.51 32.31 -13.42
C ARG A 8 -3.54 31.19 -13.58
N GLU A 9 -4.29 31.19 -14.67
CA GLU A 9 -5.39 30.25 -14.91
C GLU A 9 -4.89 28.83 -15.27
N THR A 10 -3.68 28.69 -15.82
CA THR A 10 -3.10 27.38 -16.17
C THR A 10 -2.51 26.61 -14.98
N ASP A 11 -2.07 27.32 -13.94
CA ASP A 11 -1.46 26.69 -12.76
C ASP A 11 -2.53 26.29 -11.73
N GLU A 12 -3.59 27.08 -11.57
CA GLU A 12 -4.75 26.72 -10.73
C GLU A 12 -5.53 25.52 -11.31
N VAL A 13 -5.71 25.45 -12.64
CA VAL A 13 -6.39 24.31 -13.29
C VAL A 13 -5.53 23.04 -13.26
N LYS A 14 -4.19 23.15 -13.20
CA LYS A 14 -3.30 22.01 -12.92
C LYS A 14 -3.40 21.57 -11.46
N ALA A 15 -3.40 22.50 -10.50
CA ALA A 15 -3.51 22.19 -9.08
C ALA A 15 -4.87 21.55 -8.73
N LEU A 16 -5.96 21.97 -9.37
CA LEU A 16 -7.31 21.39 -9.20
C LEU A 16 -7.44 19.95 -9.73
N ASN A 17 -6.60 19.54 -10.70
CA ASN A 17 -6.58 18.17 -11.23
C ASN A 17 -5.64 17.21 -10.48
N LEU A 18 -4.86 17.73 -9.52
CA LEU A 18 -3.94 16.97 -8.67
C LEU A 18 -4.53 16.64 -7.28
N ALA A 19 -5.63 17.30 -6.89
CA ALA A 19 -6.32 16.96 -5.65
C ALA A 19 -6.90 15.54 -5.77
N PRO A 20 -6.59 14.63 -4.82
CA PRO A 20 -7.13 13.27 -4.85
C PRO A 20 -8.66 13.31 -4.85
N GLN A 21 -9.28 12.90 -5.96
CA GLN A 21 -10.72 12.75 -6.03
C GLN A 21 -11.15 11.69 -5.00
N PRO A 22 -12.18 11.94 -4.18
CA PRO A 22 -12.52 11.11 -3.02
C PRO A 22 -12.70 9.63 -3.37
N ASN A 23 -13.37 9.35 -4.49
CA ASN A 23 -13.74 7.99 -4.90
C ASN A 23 -12.84 7.38 -5.98
N VAL A 24 -11.77 8.06 -6.41
CA VAL A 24 -10.86 7.52 -7.43
C VAL A 24 -9.66 6.90 -6.72
N PRO A 25 -9.35 5.61 -6.95
CA PRO A 25 -8.12 5.00 -6.45
C PRO A 25 -6.91 5.81 -6.92
N LEU A 26 -5.95 6.04 -6.02
CA LEU A 26 -4.69 6.66 -6.40
C LEU A 26 -3.87 5.64 -7.18
N LYS A 27 -3.28 6.07 -8.30
CA LYS A 27 -2.29 5.32 -9.05
C LYS A 27 -1.12 6.25 -9.37
N ILE A 28 0.07 5.92 -8.86
CA ILE A 28 1.25 6.77 -8.99
C ILE A 28 2.51 5.94 -9.18
N ALA A 29 3.45 6.42 -9.98
CA ALA A 29 4.74 5.77 -10.16
C ALA A 29 5.61 5.97 -8.90
N TYR A 30 6.33 4.93 -8.47
CA TYR A 30 7.21 5.01 -7.30
C TYR A 30 8.39 5.99 -7.47
N THR A 31 8.69 6.37 -8.71
CA THR A 31 9.71 7.37 -9.07
C THR A 31 9.17 8.80 -9.07
N ASP A 32 7.86 9.00 -8.89
CA ASP A 32 7.29 10.33 -8.83
C ASP A 32 7.71 11.02 -7.51
N PRO A 33 8.36 12.20 -7.56
CA PRO A 33 8.80 12.91 -6.36
C PRO A 33 7.66 13.24 -5.37
N GLU A 34 6.43 13.42 -5.87
CA GLU A 34 5.26 13.74 -5.05
C GLU A 34 4.56 12.50 -4.49
N ALA A 35 5.01 11.29 -4.86
CA ALA A 35 4.36 10.05 -4.46
C ALA A 35 4.20 9.88 -2.93
N PRO A 36 5.20 10.20 -2.08
CA PRO A 36 5.01 10.08 -0.63
C PRO A 36 3.86 10.96 -0.11
N ALA A 37 3.79 12.20 -0.59
CA ALA A 37 2.77 13.17 -0.19
C ALA A 37 1.38 12.72 -0.66
N LEU A 38 1.25 12.32 -1.93
CA LEU A 38 -0.02 11.88 -2.50
C LEU A 38 -0.54 10.58 -1.86
N ILE A 39 0.35 9.64 -1.56
CA ILE A 39 0.00 8.42 -0.80
C ILE A 39 -0.48 8.80 0.60
N SER A 40 0.27 9.64 1.31
CA SER A 40 -0.10 10.11 2.65
C SER A 40 -1.47 10.77 2.65
N ASP A 41 -1.72 11.70 1.73
CA ASP A 41 -2.98 12.43 1.65
C ASP A 41 -4.15 11.50 1.32
N LYS A 42 -3.95 10.53 0.41
CA LYS A 42 -4.99 9.55 0.08
C LYS A 42 -5.30 8.62 1.26
N LEU A 43 -4.29 8.17 2.00
CA LEU A 43 -4.48 7.38 3.21
C LEU A 43 -5.18 8.19 4.31
N SER A 44 -4.78 9.44 4.51
CA SER A 44 -5.41 10.33 5.51
C SER A 44 -6.86 10.64 5.14
N PHE A 45 -7.18 10.72 3.84
CA PHE A 45 -8.56 10.83 3.39
C PHE A 45 -9.44 9.68 3.90
N TYR A 46 -8.92 8.45 3.89
CA TYR A 46 -9.64 7.25 4.37
C TYR A 46 -9.71 7.17 5.90
N THR A 47 -8.70 7.68 6.61
CA THR A 47 -8.58 7.50 8.06
C THR A 47 -9.02 8.69 8.91
N ARG A 48 -9.17 9.89 8.34
CA ARG A 48 -9.50 11.13 9.09
C ARG A 48 -10.83 11.10 9.85
N TRP A 49 -11.75 10.21 9.50
CA TRP A 49 -13.04 10.05 10.16
C TRP A 49 -13.11 8.83 11.09
N LEU A 50 -11.96 8.17 11.33
CA LEU A 50 -11.93 7.03 12.25
C LEU A 50 -12.12 7.49 13.69
N PRO A 51 -12.98 6.80 14.46
CA PRO A 51 -13.07 6.99 15.89
C PRO A 51 -11.71 6.79 16.57
N ALA A 52 -11.40 7.58 17.59
CA ALA A 52 -10.11 7.52 18.29
C ALA A 52 -9.84 6.16 18.97
N ASP A 53 -10.88 5.41 19.32
CA ASP A 53 -10.79 4.06 19.90
C ASP A 53 -10.61 2.96 18.83
N ARG A 54 -10.74 3.30 17.55
CA ARG A 54 -10.58 2.37 16.44
C ARG A 54 -9.11 2.26 16.03
N ARG A 55 -8.46 1.19 16.47
CA ARG A 55 -7.02 0.98 16.22
C ARG A 55 -6.72 0.76 14.73
N ILE A 56 -5.77 1.52 14.19
CA ILE A 56 -5.20 1.27 12.86
C ILE A 56 -4.20 0.11 12.94
N VAL A 57 -4.37 -0.88 12.08
CA VAL A 57 -3.49 -2.04 11.95
C VAL A 57 -3.05 -2.17 10.50
N VAL A 58 -1.75 -2.16 10.25
CA VAL A 58 -1.17 -2.37 8.92
C VAL A 58 -0.78 -3.83 8.78
N VAL A 59 -1.32 -4.53 7.79
CA VAL A 59 -1.01 -5.94 7.50
C VAL A 59 -0.30 -6.01 6.17
N CYS A 60 1.01 -6.26 6.22
CA CYS A 60 1.86 -6.36 5.06
C CYS A 60 2.01 -7.83 4.60
N LEU A 61 1.36 -8.15 3.49
CA LEU A 61 1.25 -9.48 2.93
C LEU A 61 2.45 -9.83 2.04
N GLY A 62 2.87 -11.09 2.10
CA GLY A 62 3.89 -11.67 1.24
C GLY A 62 4.91 -12.51 1.99
N THR A 63 5.96 -12.93 1.30
CA THR A 63 7.07 -13.71 1.87
C THR A 63 8.43 -13.13 1.51
N ASP A 64 9.38 -13.30 2.41
CA ASP A 64 10.82 -13.05 2.23
C ASP A 64 11.50 -14.05 1.27
N ARG A 65 10.82 -15.14 0.89
CA ARG A 65 11.36 -16.20 0.02
C ARG A 65 11.16 -15.97 -1.48
N SER A 66 10.59 -14.85 -1.88
CA SER A 66 10.34 -14.47 -3.28
C SER A 66 10.56 -12.97 -3.42
N THR A 67 11.41 -12.53 -4.36
CA THR A 67 11.80 -11.12 -4.45
C THR A 67 10.65 -10.20 -4.82
N GLY A 68 9.70 -10.65 -5.64
CA GLY A 68 8.51 -9.89 -6.02
C GLY A 68 7.44 -9.90 -4.94
N ASP A 69 7.34 -10.98 -4.16
CA ASP A 69 6.36 -11.11 -3.08
C ASP A 69 6.86 -10.52 -1.74
N SER A 70 8.11 -10.04 -1.70
CA SER A 70 8.68 -9.48 -0.47
C SER A 70 8.32 -8.02 -0.22
N LEU A 71 7.56 -7.38 -1.11
CA LEU A 71 7.15 -5.97 -0.96
C LEU A 71 6.48 -5.71 0.39
N GLY A 72 5.51 -6.54 0.78
CA GLY A 72 4.84 -6.42 2.09
C GLY A 72 5.84 -6.56 3.25
N PRO A 73 6.50 -7.72 3.42
CA PRO A 73 7.47 -7.92 4.50
C PRO A 73 8.57 -6.84 4.60
N ILE A 74 9.06 -6.33 3.47
CA ILE A 74 10.02 -5.22 3.44
C ILE A 74 9.35 -3.93 3.91
N THR A 75 8.16 -3.61 3.41
CA THR A 75 7.38 -2.43 3.84
C THR A 75 7.13 -2.46 5.35
N GLY A 76 6.67 -3.58 5.89
CA GLY A 76 6.42 -3.72 7.33
C GLY A 76 7.70 -3.64 8.16
N SER A 77 8.81 -4.18 7.67
CA SER A 77 10.13 -4.02 8.30
C SER A 77 10.58 -2.57 8.37
N VAL A 78 10.41 -1.81 7.28
CA VAL A 78 10.75 -0.38 7.23
C VAL A 78 9.82 0.41 8.14
N LEU A 79 8.50 0.17 8.03
CA LEU A 79 7.49 0.86 8.81
C LEU A 79 7.65 0.65 10.32
N SER A 80 8.03 -0.56 10.74
CA SER A 80 8.27 -0.90 12.15
C SER A 80 9.44 -0.11 12.77
N LYS A 81 10.39 0.36 11.96
CA LYS A 81 11.53 1.17 12.45
C LYS A 81 11.10 2.54 12.97
N TYR A 82 9.96 3.08 12.51
CA TYR A 82 9.44 4.35 13.00
C TYR A 82 8.94 4.28 14.46
N ARG A 83 8.65 3.08 14.99
CA ARG A 83 8.19 2.87 16.37
C ARG A 83 7.00 3.77 16.76
N SER A 84 6.10 4.02 15.81
CA SER A 84 4.93 4.87 16.03
C SER A 84 3.94 4.19 16.98
N PRO A 85 3.44 4.88 18.01
CA PRO A 85 2.35 4.37 18.83
C PRO A 85 1.00 4.47 18.12
N ALA A 86 0.89 5.11 16.94
CA ALA A 86 -0.40 5.38 16.28
C ALA A 86 -1.01 4.16 15.55
N PHE A 87 -0.20 3.15 15.21
CA PHE A 87 -0.64 1.95 14.49
C PHE A 87 0.16 0.73 14.95
N ASP A 88 -0.38 -0.48 14.71
CA ASP A 88 0.36 -1.73 14.83
C ASP A 88 0.70 -2.28 13.44
N VAL A 89 1.83 -2.98 13.32
CA VAL A 89 2.31 -3.57 12.06
C VAL A 89 2.39 -5.08 12.20
N PHE A 90 1.80 -5.79 11.24
CA PHE A 90 1.91 -7.24 11.07
C PHE A 90 2.47 -7.52 9.68
N GLY A 91 3.34 -8.53 9.56
CA GLY A 91 4.05 -8.80 8.31
C GLY A 91 5.33 -8.00 8.19
N THR A 92 6.40 -8.53 8.77
CA THR A 92 7.76 -8.02 8.59
C THR A 92 8.63 -9.10 7.95
N LEU A 93 9.90 -8.82 7.68
CA LEU A 93 10.85 -9.85 7.25
C LEU A 93 11.10 -10.86 8.36
N GLU A 94 11.05 -10.43 9.62
CA GLU A 94 11.22 -11.31 10.78
C GLU A 94 9.98 -12.18 11.03
N GLN A 95 8.79 -11.62 10.80
CA GLN A 95 7.50 -12.28 11.02
C GLN A 95 6.59 -12.05 9.80
N PRO A 96 6.82 -12.77 8.68
CA PRO A 96 6.05 -12.57 7.45
C PRO A 96 4.61 -13.05 7.62
N VAL A 97 3.69 -12.38 6.92
CA VAL A 97 2.29 -12.77 6.82
C VAL A 97 2.02 -13.18 5.37
N HIS A 98 1.79 -14.46 5.16
CA HIS A 98 1.57 -15.07 3.86
C HIS A 98 0.34 -15.98 3.88
N ALA A 99 -0.04 -16.53 2.74
CA ALA A 99 -1.24 -17.37 2.58
C ALA A 99 -1.40 -18.47 3.66
N MET A 100 -0.31 -19.06 4.16
CA MET A 100 -0.38 -20.18 5.09
C MET A 100 -0.66 -19.79 6.55
N ASN A 101 -0.47 -18.53 6.95
CA ASN A 101 -0.67 -18.04 8.32
C ASN A 101 -1.56 -16.80 8.39
N LEU A 102 -2.18 -16.41 7.28
CA LEU A 102 -3.00 -15.21 7.20
C LEU A 102 -4.21 -15.26 8.14
N ASP A 103 -5.00 -16.34 8.09
CA ASP A 103 -6.22 -16.45 8.91
C ASP A 103 -5.90 -16.43 10.41
N GLU A 104 -4.83 -17.12 10.83
CA GLU A 104 -4.34 -17.07 12.21
C GLU A 104 -3.91 -15.65 12.63
N THR A 105 -3.25 -14.92 11.72
CA THR A 105 -2.84 -13.53 11.96
C THR A 105 -4.05 -12.62 12.14
N LEU A 106 -5.08 -12.77 11.29
CA LEU A 106 -6.30 -11.97 11.37
C LEU A 106 -7.08 -12.29 12.66
N ASP A 107 -7.16 -13.56 13.04
CA ASP A 107 -7.76 -13.98 14.31
C ASP A 107 -7.05 -13.34 15.50
N LEU A 108 -5.71 -13.31 15.49
CA LEU A 108 -4.92 -12.63 16.53
C LEU A 108 -5.22 -11.13 16.58
N ILE A 109 -5.27 -10.46 15.43
CA ILE A 109 -5.59 -9.04 15.30
C ILE A 109 -6.97 -8.74 15.90
N HIS A 110 -8.00 -9.51 15.52
CA HIS A 110 -9.37 -9.31 15.98
C HIS A 110 -9.59 -9.66 17.46
N ARG A 111 -8.75 -10.53 18.04
CA ARG A 111 -8.73 -10.79 19.49
C ARG A 111 -8.04 -9.66 20.27
N ARG A 112 -7.00 -9.06 19.69
CA ARG A 112 -6.20 -8.01 20.34
C ARG A 112 -6.86 -6.64 20.29
N PHE A 113 -7.53 -6.31 19.19
CA PHE A 113 -8.12 -5.00 18.96
C PHE A 113 -9.62 -5.09 18.73
N ARG A 114 -10.37 -4.21 19.38
CA ARG A 114 -11.82 -4.11 19.16
C ARG A 114 -12.08 -3.38 17.85
N HIS A 115 -12.66 -4.08 16.88
CA HIS A 115 -13.06 -3.55 15.58
C HIS A 115 -11.95 -2.71 14.87
N PRO A 116 -10.76 -3.28 14.65
CA PRO A 116 -9.64 -2.53 14.06
C PRO A 116 -9.99 -1.98 12.67
N PHE A 117 -9.27 -0.95 12.25
CA PHE A 117 -9.22 -0.51 10.85
C PHE A 117 -7.94 -1.08 10.23
N ILE A 118 -8.10 -2.05 9.34
CA ILE A 118 -7.01 -2.81 8.75
C ILE A 118 -6.64 -2.18 7.40
N VAL A 119 -5.35 -1.92 7.22
CA VAL A 119 -4.74 -1.47 5.97
C VAL A 119 -3.90 -2.60 5.41
N GLY A 120 -4.33 -3.19 4.29
CA GLY A 120 -3.55 -4.22 3.60
C GLY A 120 -2.43 -3.61 2.79
N VAL A 121 -1.25 -4.24 2.78
CA VAL A 121 -0.16 -3.91 1.84
C VAL A 121 0.25 -5.18 1.11
N ASP A 122 0.27 -5.19 -0.21
CA ASP A 122 0.69 -6.35 -1.01
C ASP A 122 1.46 -5.98 -2.28
N ALA A 123 2.05 -6.99 -2.90
CA ALA A 123 2.54 -6.93 -4.27
C ALA A 123 1.52 -7.55 -5.22
N CYS A 124 1.40 -6.98 -6.40
CA CYS A 124 0.65 -7.59 -7.49
C CYS A 124 1.44 -7.58 -8.79
N LEU A 125 1.02 -8.43 -9.72
CA LEU A 125 1.49 -8.42 -11.10
C LEU A 125 0.51 -7.65 -11.98
N GLY A 126 1.01 -7.01 -13.03
CA GLY A 126 0.19 -6.15 -13.88
C GLY A 126 0.67 -6.05 -15.31
N LYS A 127 0.12 -5.08 -16.05
CA LYS A 127 0.59 -4.77 -17.41
C LYS A 127 2.00 -4.16 -17.34
N ALA A 128 2.80 -4.33 -18.40
CA ALA A 128 4.14 -3.75 -18.50
C ALA A 128 4.18 -2.24 -18.19
N ALA A 129 3.23 -1.47 -18.74
CA ALA A 129 3.11 -0.03 -18.49
C ALA A 129 2.70 0.33 -17.05
N SER A 130 2.35 -0.67 -16.23
CA SER A 130 1.97 -0.47 -14.83
C SER A 130 3.05 -0.86 -13.84
N VAL A 131 4.13 -1.53 -14.28
CA VAL A 131 5.23 -1.93 -13.38
C VAL A 131 5.87 -0.70 -12.73
N GLY A 132 6.02 -0.75 -11.41
CA GLY A 132 6.49 0.37 -10.59
C GLY A 132 5.39 1.34 -10.15
N ASN A 133 4.13 1.12 -10.52
CA ASN A 133 3.05 1.90 -9.93
C ASN A 133 2.64 1.34 -8.56
N ILE A 134 2.32 2.26 -7.67
CA ILE A 134 1.67 2.02 -6.39
C ILE A 134 0.21 2.43 -6.54
N HIS A 135 -0.68 1.55 -6.07
CA HIS A 135 -2.11 1.78 -6.00
C HIS A 135 -2.54 1.95 -4.56
N VAL A 136 -3.37 2.94 -4.28
CA VAL A 136 -4.04 3.10 -2.97
C VAL A 136 -5.53 3.16 -3.22
N GLY A 137 -6.28 2.22 -2.63
CA GLY A 137 -7.69 2.06 -2.91
C GLY A 137 -8.50 1.60 -1.70
N GLU A 138 -9.81 1.71 -1.84
CA GLU A 138 -10.78 1.18 -0.89
C GLU A 138 -11.09 -0.29 -1.20
N GLY A 139 -11.46 -1.03 -0.16
CA GLY A 139 -11.81 -2.43 -0.23
C GLY A 139 -10.64 -3.36 0.10
N PRO A 140 -10.96 -4.62 0.43
CA PRO A 140 -9.97 -5.58 0.90
C PRO A 140 -9.07 -6.08 -0.22
N ILE A 141 -7.86 -6.43 0.16
CA ILE A 141 -7.03 -7.35 -0.62
C ILE A 141 -7.68 -8.72 -0.56
N ARG A 142 -7.77 -9.38 -1.72
CA ARG A 142 -8.23 -10.77 -1.84
C ARG A 142 -7.05 -11.66 -2.20
N PRO A 143 -6.22 -12.05 -1.21
CA PRO A 143 -5.07 -12.89 -1.48
C PRO A 143 -5.50 -14.27 -1.99
N GLY A 144 -4.65 -14.89 -2.79
CA GLY A 144 -4.81 -16.30 -3.17
C GLY A 144 -5.08 -16.61 -4.64
N ALA A 145 -4.85 -15.68 -5.57
CA ALA A 145 -4.92 -15.97 -7.01
C ALA A 145 -4.00 -17.15 -7.47
N GLY A 146 -3.02 -17.55 -6.65
CA GLY A 146 -2.12 -18.68 -6.90
C GLY A 146 -2.19 -19.83 -5.89
N VAL A 147 -3.16 -19.87 -4.97
CA VAL A 147 -3.30 -20.94 -3.97
C VAL A 147 -4.71 -21.51 -3.99
N ASN A 148 -4.86 -22.84 -3.95
CA ASN A 148 -6.16 -23.54 -3.96
C ASN A 148 -6.95 -23.43 -2.63
N LYS A 149 -6.88 -22.28 -1.97
CA LYS A 149 -7.62 -22.00 -0.72
C LYS A 149 -8.34 -20.68 -0.84
N GLU A 150 -9.57 -20.63 -0.34
CA GLU A 150 -10.25 -19.36 -0.07
C GLU A 150 -9.61 -18.73 1.16
N LEU A 151 -8.90 -17.61 0.94
CA LEU A 151 -8.28 -16.84 2.02
C LEU A 151 -9.20 -15.70 2.43
N SER A 152 -9.15 -15.35 3.72
CA SER A 152 -9.91 -14.22 4.25
C SER A 152 -9.49 -12.90 3.56
N PRO A 153 -10.46 -12.03 3.20
CA PRO A 153 -10.16 -10.70 2.70
C PRO A 153 -9.43 -9.87 3.76
N VAL A 154 -8.46 -9.05 3.34
CA VAL A 154 -7.60 -8.26 4.24
C VAL A 154 -7.83 -6.78 4.04
N GLY A 155 -8.27 -6.10 5.09
CA GLY A 155 -8.33 -4.65 5.14
C GLY A 155 -9.62 -4.01 4.63
N GLU A 156 -9.86 -2.79 5.08
CA GLU A 156 -10.87 -1.88 4.52
C GLU A 156 -10.29 -1.01 3.41
N ILE A 157 -8.96 -0.83 3.42
CA ILE A 157 -8.21 -0.18 2.36
C ILE A 157 -6.95 -0.99 2.05
N HIS A 158 -6.39 -0.79 0.85
CA HIS A 158 -5.18 -1.46 0.42
C HIS A 158 -4.17 -0.51 -0.20
N VAL A 159 -2.90 -0.89 -0.10
CA VAL A 159 -1.78 -0.33 -0.85
C VAL A 159 -1.09 -1.46 -1.60
N SER A 160 -1.11 -1.42 -2.93
CA SER A 160 -0.53 -2.48 -3.77
C SER A 160 0.57 -1.93 -4.66
N GLY A 161 1.72 -2.60 -4.72
CA GLY A 161 2.77 -2.30 -5.69
C GLY A 161 2.74 -3.25 -6.88
N VAL A 162 2.74 -2.73 -8.11
CA VAL A 162 2.87 -3.55 -9.31
C VAL A 162 4.34 -3.89 -9.53
N VAL A 163 4.78 -5.04 -9.03
CA VAL A 163 6.21 -5.38 -8.95
C VAL A 163 6.78 -5.93 -10.26
N ASN A 164 5.93 -6.51 -11.11
CA ASN A 164 6.34 -7.09 -12.38
C ASN A 164 5.14 -7.34 -13.32
N ILE A 165 5.43 -7.87 -14.51
CA ILE A 165 4.45 -8.19 -15.55
C ILE A 165 3.70 -9.49 -15.18
N GLY A 166 2.38 -9.47 -15.23
CA GLY A 166 1.52 -10.64 -15.01
C GLY A 166 1.22 -11.44 -16.28
N GLY A 167 0.51 -12.55 -16.12
CA GLY A 167 0.09 -13.42 -17.23
C GLY A 167 0.62 -14.84 -17.08
N PHE A 168 1.70 -15.17 -17.77
CA PHE A 168 2.23 -16.54 -17.77
C PHE A 168 3.32 -16.73 -16.70
N MET A 169 3.30 -17.89 -16.02
CA MET A 169 4.31 -18.27 -15.02
C MET A 169 4.50 -17.27 -13.87
N GLU A 170 3.41 -16.71 -13.35
CA GLU A 170 3.42 -15.65 -12.32
C GLU A 170 4.27 -16.00 -11.09
N TYR A 171 4.27 -17.26 -10.65
CA TYR A 171 5.14 -17.71 -9.56
C TYR A 171 6.62 -17.52 -9.86
N PHE A 172 7.09 -17.91 -11.04
CA PHE A 172 8.48 -17.76 -11.46
C PHE A 172 8.84 -16.28 -11.67
N VAL A 173 7.91 -15.48 -12.18
CA VAL A 173 8.08 -14.04 -12.34
C VAL A 173 8.32 -13.37 -10.99
N LEU A 174 7.50 -13.68 -9.98
CA LEU A 174 7.68 -13.14 -8.63
C LEU A 174 9.04 -13.55 -8.06
N GLN A 175 9.48 -14.79 -8.24
CA GLN A 175 10.80 -15.25 -7.77
C GLN A 175 12.00 -14.53 -8.43
N ASN A 176 11.83 -13.97 -9.64
CA ASN A 176 12.88 -13.31 -10.42
C ASN A 176 12.67 -11.80 -10.56
N THR A 177 11.79 -11.21 -9.76
CA THR A 177 11.53 -9.77 -9.80
C THR A 177 12.73 -8.98 -9.28
N ARG A 178 12.98 -7.80 -9.87
CA ARG A 178 14.13 -6.95 -9.51
C ARG A 178 13.95 -6.40 -8.09
N LEU A 179 14.79 -6.86 -7.17
CA LEU A 179 14.72 -6.44 -5.75
C LEU A 179 14.83 -4.93 -5.55
N HIS A 180 15.65 -4.21 -6.34
CA HIS A 180 15.79 -2.76 -6.22
C HIS A 180 14.46 -2.01 -6.40
N LEU A 181 13.63 -2.46 -7.35
CA LEU A 181 12.29 -1.90 -7.59
C LEU A 181 11.41 -2.11 -6.36
N VAL A 182 11.41 -3.33 -5.81
CA VAL A 182 10.62 -3.72 -4.63
C VAL A 182 11.04 -2.93 -3.39
N MET A 183 12.35 -2.79 -3.17
CA MET A 183 12.91 -1.97 -2.09
C MET A 183 12.45 -0.51 -2.19
N GLY A 184 12.57 0.10 -3.38
CA GLY A 184 12.16 1.49 -3.60
C GLY A 184 10.67 1.72 -3.35
N MET A 185 9.80 0.82 -3.82
CA MET A 185 8.37 0.89 -3.52
C MET A 185 8.07 0.70 -2.03
N ALA A 186 8.73 -0.26 -1.37
CA ALA A 186 8.52 -0.54 0.04
C ALA A 186 8.85 0.67 0.93
N GLU A 187 9.96 1.35 0.65
CA GLU A 187 10.38 2.56 1.37
C GLU A 187 9.36 3.69 1.20
N LEU A 188 8.89 3.91 -0.03
CA LEU A 188 7.90 4.94 -0.37
C LEU A 188 6.55 4.69 0.32
N ILE A 189 6.07 3.45 0.28
CA ILE A 189 4.81 3.05 0.93
C ILE A 189 4.92 3.22 2.44
N ALA A 190 6.02 2.79 3.06
CA ALA A 190 6.24 2.95 4.48
C ALA A 190 6.27 4.42 4.91
N GLN A 191 6.92 5.29 4.12
CA GLN A 191 6.92 6.73 4.35
C GLN A 191 5.50 7.32 4.29
N GLY A 192 4.72 6.96 3.26
CA GLY A 192 3.34 7.44 3.11
C GLY A 192 2.42 6.99 4.26
N LEU A 193 2.50 5.71 4.66
CA LEU A 193 1.76 5.17 5.81
C LEU A 193 2.12 5.90 7.11
N TYR A 194 3.42 6.07 7.37
CA TYR A 194 3.88 6.77 8.57
C TYR A 194 3.40 8.23 8.58
N ALA A 195 3.61 8.97 7.50
CA ALA A 195 3.21 10.38 7.39
C ALA A 195 1.69 10.59 7.49
N SER A 196 0.90 9.60 7.08
CA SER A 196 -0.56 9.63 7.15
C SER A 196 -1.09 9.45 8.58
N PHE A 197 -0.52 8.50 9.33
CA PHE A 197 -1.06 8.05 10.62
C PHE A 197 -0.35 8.68 11.83
N HIS A 198 0.76 9.39 11.63
CA HIS A 198 1.51 10.05 12.69
C HIS A 198 1.11 11.53 12.90
N ARG A 199 -0.07 11.94 12.43
CA ARG A 199 -0.57 13.32 12.57
C ARG A 199 -1.44 13.49 13.81
#